data_AF-A0A7D4NWX3-F1
#
_entry.id   AF-A0A7D4NWX3-F1
#
_cell.length_a   1.000
_cell.length_b   1.000
_cell.length_c   1.000
_cell.angle_alpha   90.00
_cell.angle_beta   90.00
_cell.angle_gamma   90.00
#
_symmetry.space_group_name_H-M   'P 1'
#
loop_
_entity.id
_entity.type
_entity.pdbx_description
1 polymer ?
#
loop_
_entity_poly.entity_id
_entity_poly.type
_entity_poly.pdbx_seq_one_letter_code
_entity_poly.pdbx_strand_id
1 'polypeptide(L)'
;MNLLGFDEKNRDSFSNIVKTLVNRHQTDPKEMFMHALESEAEPEMNYWMTKVLVQEYFVSPQMEVGKDATGEPVKALQAACLLQNVGVVAALLELGGVKGDVTEKEFQLAARIASQHEDQAVLGLLMKYAQEKDLLEPFMRKLQGSTLQ
;
A
#
# COMPACT_ATOMS: atom_id res chain seq x y z
N MET A 1 -0.13 -4.45 13.72
CA MET A 1 0.52 -5.41 12.80
C MET A 1 1.65 -4.69 12.11
N ASN A 2 2.77 -5.37 11.90
CA ASN A 2 3.92 -4.91 11.11
C ASN A 2 4.29 -6.06 10.15
N LEU A 3 3.84 -5.96 8.91
CA LEU A 3 3.93 -7.03 7.92
C LEU A 3 5.38 -7.32 7.50
N LEU A 4 6.24 -6.30 7.52
CA LEU A 4 7.64 -6.39 7.12
C LEU A 4 8.62 -6.59 8.29
N GLY A 5 8.14 -6.45 9.53
CA GLY A 5 8.95 -6.68 10.73
C GLY A 5 10.03 -5.61 10.97
N PHE A 6 9.86 -4.40 10.43
CA PHE A 6 10.81 -3.30 10.67
C PHE A 6 10.82 -2.82 12.12
N ASP A 7 11.92 -2.24 12.59
CA ASP A 7 12.02 -1.73 13.96
C ASP A 7 11.11 -0.50 14.12
N GLU A 8 10.11 -0.60 15.00
CA GLU A 8 9.15 0.47 15.27
C GLU A 8 9.82 1.74 15.79
N LYS A 9 11.01 1.66 16.39
CA LYS A 9 11.79 2.82 16.83
C LYS A 9 12.23 3.71 15.67
N ASN A 10 12.35 3.17 14.45
CA ASN A 10 12.75 3.95 13.29
C ASN A 10 11.66 4.96 12.88
N ARG A 11 10.39 4.70 13.23
CA ARG A 11 9.25 5.58 12.95
C ARG A 11 9.49 7.01 13.44
N ASP A 12 10.09 7.20 14.61
CA ASP A 12 10.32 8.52 15.21
C ASP A 12 11.25 9.40 14.36
N SER A 13 12.27 8.79 13.74
CA SER A 13 13.15 9.48 12.79
C SER A 13 12.37 9.99 11.59
N PHE A 14 11.47 9.17 11.03
CA PHE A 14 10.62 9.56 9.91
C PHE A 14 9.59 10.63 10.29
N SER A 15 8.99 10.56 11.49
CA SER A 15 8.10 11.62 12.00
C SER A 15 8.81 12.98 12.03
N ASN A 16 10.06 13.02 12.52
CA ASN A 16 10.85 14.25 12.55
C ASN A 16 11.21 14.78 11.15
N ILE A 17 11.53 13.89 10.20
CA ILE A 17 11.80 14.25 8.80
C ILE A 17 10.54 14.86 8.16
N VAL A 18 9.40 14.17 8.23
CA VAL A 18 8.14 14.66 7.67
C VAL A 18 7.73 15.97 8.32
N LYS A 19 7.83 16.08 9.64
CA LYS A 19 7.56 17.32 10.37
C LYS A 19 8.40 18.48 9.88
N THR A 20 9.67 18.25 9.57
CA THR A 20 10.54 19.28 9.02
C THR A 20 10.10 19.68 7.61
N LEU A 21 9.83 18.70 6.74
CA LEU A 21 9.39 18.96 5.37
C LEU A 21 8.06 19.73 5.33
N VAL A 22 7.07 19.30 6.10
CA VAL A 22 5.76 19.96 6.14
C VAL A 22 5.85 21.35 6.78
N ASN A 23 6.47 21.50 7.95
CA ASN A 23 6.41 22.78 8.67
C ASN A 23 7.44 23.80 8.17
N ARG A 24 8.65 23.35 7.84
CA ARG A 24 9.75 24.26 7.45
C ARG A 24 9.79 24.46 5.95
N HIS A 25 9.58 23.41 5.17
CA HIS A 25 9.66 23.45 3.71
C HIS A 25 8.28 23.59 3.04
N GLN A 26 7.20 23.62 3.84
CA GLN A 26 5.82 23.82 3.36
C GLN A 26 5.42 22.80 2.28
N THR A 27 5.99 21.60 2.33
CA THR A 27 5.66 20.52 1.39
C THR A 27 4.28 19.95 1.72
N ASP A 28 3.43 19.76 0.72
CA ASP A 28 2.12 19.14 0.91
C ASP A 28 2.29 17.66 1.28
N PRO A 29 1.76 17.19 2.42
CA PRO A 29 1.78 15.77 2.78
C PRO A 29 1.23 14.84 1.68
N LYS A 30 0.26 15.29 0.87
CA LYS A 30 -0.27 14.48 -0.23
C LYS A 30 0.74 14.33 -1.36
N GLU A 31 1.49 15.39 -1.67
CA GLU A 31 2.58 15.35 -2.66
C GLU A 31 3.72 14.45 -2.16
N MET A 32 4.08 14.54 -0.88
CA MET A 32 5.05 13.61 -0.27
C MET A 32 4.59 12.15 -0.35
N PHE A 33 3.29 11.90 -0.17
CA PHE A 33 2.73 10.56 -0.31
C PHE A 33 2.82 10.05 -1.74
N MET A 34 2.53 10.88 -2.74
CA MET A 34 2.71 10.55 -4.16
C MET A 34 4.17 10.23 -4.47
N HIS A 35 5.12 10.99 -3.92
CA HIS A 35 6.55 10.68 -4.08
C HIS A 35 6.94 9.36 -3.40
N ALA A 36 6.43 9.07 -2.19
CA ALA A 36 6.69 7.80 -1.53
C ALA A 36 6.13 6.60 -2.34
N LEU A 37 4.98 6.81 -3.00
CA LEU A 37 4.34 5.83 -3.87
C LEU A 37 5.16 5.54 -5.13
N GLU A 38 5.70 6.58 -5.77
CA GLU A 38 6.48 6.50 -7.01
C GLU A 38 7.97 6.19 -6.80
N SER A 39 8.44 6.26 -5.56
CA SER A 39 9.84 6.10 -5.19
C SER A 39 10.32 4.65 -5.26
N GLU A 40 11.47 4.45 -5.91
CA GLU A 40 12.24 3.19 -5.91
C GLU A 40 13.18 3.06 -4.69
N ALA A 41 13.03 3.93 -3.68
CA ALA A 41 13.81 3.84 -2.44
C ALA A 41 13.55 2.51 -1.69
N GLU A 42 14.43 2.24 -0.73
CA GLU A 42 14.34 1.06 0.13
C GLU A 42 12.94 0.89 0.75
N PRO A 43 12.39 -0.33 0.81
CA PRO A 43 11.03 -0.57 1.30
C PRO A 43 10.74 0.01 2.68
N GLU A 44 11.72 0.02 3.59
CA GLU A 44 11.58 0.60 4.93
C GLU A 44 11.32 2.11 4.89
N MET A 45 11.98 2.84 3.99
CA MET A 45 11.79 4.27 3.82
C MET A 45 10.36 4.59 3.38
N ASN A 46 9.91 3.93 2.32
CA ASN A 46 8.57 4.10 1.78
C ASN A 46 7.51 3.67 2.81
N TYR A 47 7.73 2.57 3.53
CA TYR A 47 6.85 2.08 4.59
C TYR A 47 6.64 3.12 5.70
N TRP A 48 7.72 3.62 6.31
CA TRP A 48 7.60 4.56 7.41
C TRP A 48 7.10 5.93 6.97
N MET A 49 7.54 6.41 5.80
CA MET A 49 7.04 7.65 5.21
C MET A 49 5.51 7.60 5.05
N THR A 50 4.99 6.53 4.44
CA THR A 50 3.55 6.33 4.29
C THR A 50 2.83 6.28 5.63
N LYS A 51 3.33 5.51 6.62
CA LYS A 51 2.68 5.43 7.94
C LYS A 51 2.61 6.78 8.63
N VAL A 52 3.69 7.56 8.62
CA VAL A 52 3.71 8.89 9.22
C VAL A 52 2.74 9.83 8.50
N LEU A 53 2.76 9.88 7.16
CA LEU A 53 1.88 10.75 6.38
C LEU A 53 0.40 10.46 6.61
N VAL A 54 0.01 9.19 6.69
CA VAL A 54 -1.38 8.79 6.95
C VAL A 54 -1.79 9.07 8.40
N GLN A 55 -0.94 8.71 9.37
CA GLN A 55 -1.30 8.77 10.79
C GLN A 55 -1.20 10.17 11.40
N GLU A 56 -0.20 10.97 10.98
CA GLU A 56 0.09 12.27 11.60
C GLU A 56 -0.38 13.44 10.72
N TYR A 57 -0.51 13.22 9.42
CA TYR A 57 -0.88 14.25 8.44
C TYR A 57 -2.20 13.94 7.70
N PHE A 58 -2.92 12.91 8.14
CA PHE A 58 -4.27 12.56 7.67
C PHE A 58 -4.38 12.37 6.15
N VAL A 59 -3.29 11.97 5.49
CA VAL A 59 -3.37 11.49 4.10
C VAL A 59 -4.23 10.24 4.10
N SER A 60 -5.21 10.17 3.20
CA SER A 60 -6.11 9.02 3.14
C SER A 60 -5.34 7.79 2.63
N PRO A 61 -5.39 6.62 3.32
CA PRO A 61 -4.82 5.40 2.79
C PRO A 61 -5.60 4.86 1.58
N GLN A 62 -6.81 5.37 1.33
CA GLN A 62 -7.64 5.08 0.16
C GLN A 62 -7.61 6.24 -0.86
N MET A 63 -6.53 7.03 -0.84
CA MET A 63 -6.36 8.16 -1.76
C MET A 63 -6.50 7.69 -3.21
N GLU A 64 -7.23 8.48 -3.99
CA GLU A 64 -7.26 8.35 -5.45
C GLU A 64 -6.02 9.06 -5.99
N VAL A 65 -5.23 8.31 -6.73
CA VAL A 65 -3.93 8.77 -7.24
C VAL A 65 -3.95 8.97 -8.76
N GLY A 66 -5.05 8.59 -9.41
CA GLY A 66 -5.25 8.76 -10.84
C GLY A 66 -6.54 8.13 -11.32
N LYS A 67 -6.67 8.02 -12.64
CA LYS A 67 -7.72 7.26 -13.31
C LYS A 67 -7.11 6.30 -14.31
N ASP A 68 -7.73 5.15 -14.50
CA ASP A 68 -7.32 4.20 -15.53
C ASP A 68 -7.81 4.59 -16.94
N ALA A 69 -7.50 3.77 -17.94
CA ALA A 69 -7.90 4.00 -19.34
C ALA A 69 -9.42 4.02 -19.56
N THR A 70 -10.21 3.47 -18.63
CA THR A 70 -11.68 3.47 -18.67
C THR A 70 -12.28 4.61 -17.85
N GLY A 71 -11.45 5.39 -17.15
CA GLY A 71 -11.85 6.48 -16.27
C GLY A 71 -12.21 6.05 -14.85
N GLU A 72 -12.00 4.77 -14.47
CA GLU A 72 -12.18 4.31 -13.09
C GLU A 72 -11.08 4.88 -12.19
N PRO A 73 -11.38 5.30 -10.94
CA PRO A 73 -10.39 5.82 -10.03
C PRO A 73 -9.39 4.73 -9.60
N VAL A 74 -8.09 5.05 -9.69
CA VAL A 74 -7.01 4.19 -9.20
C VAL A 74 -6.70 4.58 -7.76
N LYS A 75 -6.80 3.62 -6.85
CA LYS A 75 -6.50 3.77 -5.43
C LYS A 75 -5.03 3.54 -5.15
N ALA A 76 -4.52 4.15 -4.07
CA ALA A 76 -3.12 4.07 -3.71
C ALA A 76 -2.58 2.64 -3.60
N LEU A 77 -3.35 1.68 -3.05
CA LEU A 77 -2.88 0.28 -3.00
C LEU A 77 -2.69 -0.33 -4.40
N GLN A 78 -3.62 -0.06 -5.32
CA GLN A 78 -3.53 -0.58 -6.69
C GLN A 78 -2.31 -0.02 -7.40
N ALA A 79 -2.06 1.29 -7.25
CA ALA A 79 -0.86 1.93 -7.79
C ALA A 79 0.42 1.38 -7.14
N ALA A 80 0.43 1.15 -5.82
CA ALA A 80 1.59 0.58 -5.13
C ALA A 80 1.90 -0.84 -5.63
N CYS A 81 0.87 -1.66 -5.90
CA CYS A 81 1.04 -2.97 -6.51
C CYS A 81 1.55 -2.88 -7.95
N LEU A 82 1.07 -1.92 -8.75
CA LEU A 82 1.53 -1.69 -10.12
C LEU A 82 3.00 -1.25 -10.16
N LEU A 83 3.40 -0.40 -9.22
CA LEU A 83 4.75 0.12 -9.06
C LEU A 83 5.67 -0.82 -8.25
N GLN A 84 5.18 -2.00 -7.87
CA GLN A 84 5.95 -3.00 -7.11
C GLN A 84 6.54 -2.45 -5.79
N ASN A 85 5.87 -1.44 -5.21
CA ASN A 85 6.36 -0.73 -4.03
C ASN A 85 5.94 -1.45 -2.75
N VAL A 86 6.72 -2.48 -2.39
CA VAL A 86 6.50 -3.37 -1.24
C VAL A 86 6.28 -2.59 0.08
N GLY A 87 7.05 -1.52 0.29
CA GLY A 87 6.95 -0.69 1.49
C GLY A 87 5.60 0.01 1.62
N VAL A 88 5.15 0.67 0.54
CA VAL A 88 3.84 1.33 0.52
C VAL A 88 2.70 0.32 0.58
N VAL A 89 2.80 -0.82 -0.13
CA VAL A 89 1.80 -1.90 -0.05
C VAL A 89 1.61 -2.35 1.39
N ALA A 90 2.70 -2.69 2.10
CA ALA A 90 2.63 -3.14 3.49
C ALA A 90 2.00 -2.07 4.41
N ALA A 91 2.42 -0.82 4.27
CA ALA A 91 1.88 0.27 5.06
C ALA A 91 0.38 0.47 4.81
N LEU A 92 -0.06 0.50 3.56
CA LEU A 92 -1.47 0.69 3.20
C LEU A 92 -2.36 -0.45 3.69
N LEU A 93 -1.89 -1.70 3.60
CA LEU A 93 -2.63 -2.86 4.14
C LEU A 93 -2.87 -2.72 5.66
N GLU A 94 -1.86 -2.29 6.41
CA GLU A 94 -1.97 -2.06 7.85
C GLU A 94 -2.85 -0.86 8.22
N LEU A 95 -2.96 0.11 7.32
CA LEU A 95 -3.69 1.37 7.53
C LEU A 95 -5.13 1.35 6.99
N GLY A 96 -5.62 0.22 6.47
CA GLY A 96 -6.96 0.14 5.89
C GLY A 96 -7.07 0.81 4.52
N GLY A 97 -6.03 0.70 3.70
CA GLY A 97 -5.97 1.21 2.32
C GLY A 97 -6.84 0.45 1.31
N VAL A 98 -7.72 -0.43 1.79
CA VAL A 98 -8.70 -1.16 0.98
C VAL A 98 -10.06 -1.03 1.62
N LYS A 99 -11.09 -0.84 0.80
CA LYS A 99 -12.47 -0.96 1.24
C LYS A 99 -12.93 -2.41 1.17
N GLY A 100 -13.56 -2.88 2.24
CA GLY A 100 -14.08 -4.24 2.32
C GLY A 100 -12.99 -5.25 2.68
N ASP A 101 -13.22 -6.51 2.32
CA ASP A 101 -12.37 -7.63 2.74
C ASP A 101 -11.46 -8.16 1.61
N VAL A 102 -10.56 -9.10 1.93
CA VAL A 102 -9.57 -9.68 1.01
C VAL A 102 -10.20 -10.43 -0.18
N THR A 103 -11.49 -10.75 -0.07
CA THR A 103 -12.25 -11.37 -1.17
C THR A 103 -12.98 -10.36 -2.05
N GLU A 104 -12.94 -9.06 -1.77
CA GLU A 104 -13.68 -8.05 -2.54
C GLU A 104 -12.93 -7.54 -3.78
N LYS A 105 -13.64 -6.81 -4.66
CA LYS A 105 -13.13 -6.36 -5.97
C LYS A 105 -11.80 -5.63 -5.83
N GLU A 106 -11.69 -4.72 -4.85
CA GLU A 106 -10.53 -3.86 -4.68
C GLU A 106 -9.27 -4.64 -4.28
N PHE A 107 -9.36 -5.50 -3.27
CA PHE A 107 -8.25 -6.34 -2.85
C PHE A 107 -7.85 -7.35 -3.92
N GLN A 108 -8.85 -7.98 -4.57
CA GLN A 108 -8.61 -8.95 -5.64
C GLN A 108 -7.97 -8.30 -6.86
N LEU A 109 -8.30 -7.04 -7.18
CA LEU A 109 -7.63 -6.30 -8.24
C LEU A 109 -6.16 -6.04 -7.90
N ALA A 110 -5.85 -5.60 -6.68
CA ALA A 110 -4.46 -5.44 -6.24
C ALA A 110 -3.65 -6.74 -6.34
N ALA A 111 -4.24 -7.88 -5.92
CA ALA A 111 -3.62 -9.19 -6.04
C ALA A 111 -3.41 -9.65 -7.50
N ARG A 112 -4.35 -9.35 -8.40
CA ARG A 112 -4.19 -9.64 -9.83
C ARG A 112 -3.09 -8.81 -10.47
N ILE A 113 -3.00 -7.52 -10.13
CA ILE A 113 -1.91 -6.65 -10.61
C ILE A 113 -0.57 -7.26 -10.19
N ALA A 114 -0.40 -7.58 -8.89
CA ALA A 114 0.83 -8.20 -8.39
C ALA A 114 1.13 -9.54 -9.11
N SER A 115 0.12 -10.38 -9.31
CA SER A 115 0.26 -11.66 -10.02
C SER A 115 0.65 -11.49 -11.49
N GLN A 116 0.09 -10.50 -12.20
CA GLN A 116 0.41 -10.22 -13.61
C GLN A 116 1.84 -9.73 -13.79
N HIS A 117 2.34 -8.97 -12.81
CA HIS A 117 3.71 -8.49 -12.76
C HIS A 117 4.70 -9.52 -12.18
N GLU A 118 4.23 -10.74 -11.88
CA GLU A 118 5.02 -11.80 -11.24
C GLU A 118 5.70 -11.38 -9.92
N ASP A 119 5.17 -10.34 -9.25
CA ASP A 119 5.75 -9.76 -8.04
C ASP A 119 5.45 -10.63 -6.82
N GLN A 120 6.40 -11.53 -6.53
CA GLN A 120 6.30 -12.46 -5.41
C GLN A 120 6.32 -11.75 -4.04
N ALA A 121 6.98 -10.59 -3.94
CA ALA A 121 7.08 -9.86 -2.69
C ALA A 121 5.75 -9.22 -2.33
N VAL A 122 5.13 -8.51 -3.28
CA VAL A 122 3.80 -7.91 -3.09
C VAL A 122 2.73 -8.99 -2.95
N LEU A 123 2.76 -10.05 -3.75
CA LEU A 123 1.80 -11.15 -3.61
C LEU A 123 1.93 -11.84 -2.24
N GLY A 124 3.17 -12.07 -1.78
CA GLY A 124 3.45 -12.60 -0.45
C GLY A 124 2.89 -11.73 0.67
N LEU A 125 2.99 -10.40 0.55
CA LEU A 125 2.37 -9.47 1.50
C LEU A 125 0.85 -9.57 1.51
N LEU A 126 0.21 -9.63 0.35
CA LEU A 126 -1.25 -9.75 0.25
C LEU A 126 -1.75 -11.09 0.83
N MET A 127 -1.01 -12.18 0.58
CA MET A 127 -1.29 -13.49 1.18
C MET A 127 -1.11 -13.47 2.69
N LYS A 128 -0.02 -12.89 3.19
CA LYS A 128 0.22 -12.74 4.64
C LYS A 128 -0.89 -11.91 5.29
N TYR A 129 -1.31 -10.80 4.67
CA TYR A 129 -2.43 -10.01 5.16
C TYR A 129 -3.74 -10.81 5.20
N ALA A 130 -4.04 -11.60 4.17
CA ALA A 130 -5.21 -12.48 4.16
C ALA A 130 -5.13 -13.59 5.22
N GLN A 131 -3.93 -14.11 5.49
CA GLN A 131 -3.70 -15.09 6.54
C GLN A 131 -3.97 -14.51 7.94
N GLU A 132 -3.50 -13.28 8.21
CA GLU A 132 -3.77 -12.56 9.47
C GLU A 132 -5.26 -12.22 9.69
N LYS A 133 -6.08 -12.36 8.64
CA LYS A 133 -7.53 -12.19 8.68
C LYS A 133 -8.30 -13.52 8.71
N ASP A 134 -7.61 -14.66 8.77
CA ASP A 134 -8.18 -16.01 8.66
C ASP A 134 -8.93 -16.25 7.33
N LEU A 135 -8.50 -15.58 6.25
CA LEU A 135 -9.19 -15.56 4.95
C LEU A 135 -8.29 -15.92 3.77
N LEU A 136 -7.12 -16.51 4.03
CA LEU A 136 -6.18 -16.93 2.99
C LEU A 136 -6.83 -17.91 2.00
N GLU A 137 -7.55 -18.92 2.47
CA GLU A 137 -8.21 -19.90 1.60
C GLU A 137 -9.26 -19.25 0.67
N PRO A 138 -10.26 -18.50 1.19
CA PRO A 138 -11.20 -17.74 0.34
C PRO A 138 -10.51 -16.79 -0.64
N PHE A 139 -9.47 -16.10 -0.20
CA PHE A 139 -8.67 -15.19 -1.03
C PHE A 139 -8.05 -15.94 -2.22
N MET A 140 -7.36 -17.06 -1.97
CA MET A 140 -6.68 -17.84 -3.01
C MET A 140 -7.66 -18.45 -4.01
N ARG A 141 -8.79 -19.00 -3.53
CA ARG A 141 -9.83 -19.56 -4.41
C ARG A 141 -10.36 -18.51 -5.37
N LYS A 142 -10.57 -17.27 -4.90
CA LYS A 142 -11.10 -16.19 -5.72
C LYS A 142 -10.07 -15.67 -6.72
N LEU A 143 -8.80 -15.61 -6.33
CA LEU A 143 -7.70 -15.21 -7.21
C LEU A 143 -7.56 -16.21 -8.38
N GLN A 144 -7.54 -17.52 -8.07
CA GLN A 144 -7.46 -18.61 -9.07
C GLN A 144 -8.72 -18.75 -9.93
N GLY A 145 -9.91 -18.50 -9.35
CA GLY A 145 -11.17 -18.61 -10.07
C GLY A 145 -11.36 -17.56 -11.17
N SER A 146 -10.64 -16.45 -11.12
CA SER A 146 -10.72 -15.37 -12.12
C SER A 146 -9.88 -15.59 -13.39
N THR A 147 -9.02 -16.60 -13.44
CA THR A 147 -8.19 -16.92 -14.64
C THR A 147 -8.92 -17.75 -15.70
N LEU A 148 -10.20 -18.07 -15.50
CA LEU A 148 -10.97 -19.01 -16.34
C LEU A 148 -12.11 -18.38 -17.18
N GLN A 149 -12.11 -17.06 -17.40
CA GLN A 149 -13.09 -16.41 -18.29
C GLN A 149 -12.44 -15.41 -19.23
#